data_AF-A0A7C7PME5-F1
#
_entry.id   AF-A0A7C7PME5-F1
#
_cell.length_a   1.000
_cell.length_b   1.000
_cell.length_c   1.000
_cell.angle_alpha   90.00
_cell.angle_beta   90.00
_cell.angle_gamma   90.00
#
_symmetry.space_group_name_H-M   'P 1'
#
loop_
_entity.id
_entity.type
_entity.pdbx_description
1 polymer ?
#
loop_
_entity_poly.entity_id
_entity_poly.type
_entity_poly.pdbx_seq_one_letter_code
_entity_poly.pdbx_strand_id
1 'polypeptide(L)' 'SMRNDVVNGWAELLTERQQEVLRFAVERGYYENNKEITIKELAEEMGISRSTFGGHLQQSEKAILTKVGHDLE' A
#
# COMPACT_ATOMS: atom_id res chain seq x y z
N SER A 1 5.16 -22.04 20.14
CA SER A 1 6.06 -20.99 19.64
C SER A 1 5.55 -20.61 18.25
N MET A 2 4.74 -19.55 18.15
CA MET A 2 4.03 -19.18 16.90
C MET A 2 4.23 -17.68 16.62
N ARG A 3 5.49 -17.26 16.57
CA ARG A 3 5.89 -15.92 16.16
C ARG A 3 7.05 -16.07 15.19
N ASN A 4 6.77 -16.43 13.95
CA ASN A 4 7.69 -16.16 12.83
C ASN A 4 7.08 -16.37 11.44
N ASP A 5 5.89 -16.97 11.31
CA ASP A 5 5.27 -17.18 9.98
C ASP A 5 4.61 -15.92 9.41
N VAL A 6 4.53 -14.83 10.19
CA VAL A 6 3.83 -13.58 9.80
C VAL A 6 4.69 -12.67 8.91
N VAL A 7 5.98 -12.95 8.74
CA VAL A 7 6.90 -11.94 8.22
C VAL A 7 6.75 -11.67 6.71
N ASN A 8 6.20 -12.58 5.88
CA ASN A 8 6.24 -12.36 4.42
C ASN A 8 4.98 -12.67 3.58
N GLY A 9 3.84 -13.03 4.15
CA GLY A 9 2.63 -13.31 3.34
C GLY A 9 2.13 -12.10 2.54
N TRP A 10 2.35 -10.88 3.05
CA TRP A 10 1.95 -9.63 2.38
C TRP A 10 2.90 -9.24 1.24
N ALA A 11 4.18 -9.62 1.33
CA ALA A 11 5.16 -9.39 0.28
C ALA A 11 4.92 -10.31 -0.93
N GLU A 12 4.35 -11.50 -0.71
CA GLU A 12 3.94 -12.39 -1.80
C GLU A 12 2.61 -11.95 -2.46
N LEU A 13 1.76 -11.22 -1.72
CA LEU A 13 0.46 -10.76 -2.20
C LEU A 13 0.55 -9.58 -3.19
N LEU A 14 1.58 -8.74 -3.05
CA LEU A 14 1.76 -7.51 -3.82
C LEU A 14 2.96 -7.60 -4.74
N THR A 15 2.85 -7.05 -5.94
CA THR A 15 4.03 -6.84 -6.81
C THR A 15 5.01 -5.87 -6.18
N GLU A 16 6.30 -5.95 -6.53
CA GLU A 16 7.34 -5.03 -6.01
C GLU A 16 6.94 -3.56 -6.14
N ARG A 17 6.34 -3.18 -7.28
CA ARG A 17 5.90 -1.79 -7.51
C ARG A 17 4.73 -1.38 -6.63
N GLN A 18 3.80 -2.30 -6.38
CA GLN A 18 2.68 -2.07 -5.45
C GLN A 18 3.18 -1.91 -4.02
N GLN A 19 4.14 -2.74 -3.60
CA GLN A 19 4.79 -2.61 -2.28
C GLN A 19 5.50 -1.27 -2.13
N GLU A 20 6.25 -0.83 -3.14
CA GLU A 20 6.96 0.43 -3.13
C GLU A 20 6.01 1.62 -3.00
N VAL A 21 4.96 1.66 -3.83
CA VAL A 21 3.94 2.73 -3.80
C VAL A 21 3.21 2.75 -2.45
N LEU A 22 2.78 1.61 -1.95
CA LEU A 22 2.06 1.52 -0.67
C LEU A 22 2.95 1.94 0.49
N ARG A 23 4.19 1.43 0.55
CA ARG A 23 5.16 1.79 1.59
C ARG A 23 5.43 3.30 1.59
N PHE A 24 5.67 3.87 0.41
CA PHE A 24 5.87 5.30 0.25
C PHE A 24 4.67 6.11 0.74
N ALA A 25 3.44 5.72 0.37
CA ALA A 25 2.23 6.38 0.84
C ALA A 25 2.10 6.33 2.39
N VAL A 26 2.37 5.18 3.00
CA VAL A 26 2.35 5.01 4.46
C VAL A 26 3.41 5.88 5.13
N GLU A 27 4.66 5.86 4.64
CA GLU A 27 5.77 6.65 5.19
C GLU A 27 5.51 8.16 5.15
N ARG A 28 4.75 8.62 4.15
CA ARG A 28 4.36 10.03 4.05
C ARG A 28 3.07 10.37 4.80
N GLY A 29 2.43 9.38 5.42
CA GLY A 29 1.25 9.57 6.25
C GLY A 29 -0.05 9.72 5.46
N TYR A 30 -0.14 9.12 4.26
CA TYR A 30 -1.36 9.17 3.44
C TYR A 30 -2.62 8.65 4.17
N TYR A 31 -2.44 7.70 5.08
CA TYR A 31 -3.53 7.13 5.89
C TYR A 31 -3.64 7.78 7.28
N GLU A 32 -2.87 8.83 7.58
CA GLU A 32 -2.93 9.53 8.86
C GLU A 32 -3.99 10.65 8.82
N ASN A 33 -4.87 10.69 9.83
CA ASN A 33 -5.97 11.66 9.90
C ASN A 33 -5.52 13.14 9.98
N ASN A 34 -4.26 13.40 10.30
CA ASN A 34 -3.75 14.76 10.54
C ASN A 34 -2.83 15.27 9.42
N LYS A 35 -2.62 14.48 8.35
CA LYS A 35 -1.79 14.89 7.21
C LYS A 35 -2.65 15.07 5.96
N GLU A 36 -2.57 16.25 5.37
CA GLU A 36 -3.24 16.58 4.11
C GLU A 36 -2.38 16.22 2.88
N ILE A 37 -1.66 15.10 2.89
CA ILE A 37 -0.89 14.69 1.72
C ILE A 37 -1.80 14.05 0.67
N THR A 38 -1.69 14.51 -0.57
CA THR A 38 -2.53 14.06 -1.67
C THR A 38 -1.83 13.03 -2.56
N ILE A 39 -2.61 12.22 -3.28
CA ILE A 39 -2.09 11.31 -4.33
C ILE A 39 -1.27 12.07 -5.39
N LYS A 40 -1.61 13.33 -5.65
CA LYS A 40 -0.88 14.15 -6.61
C LYS A 40 0.54 14.44 -6.10
N GLU A 41 0.66 14.92 -4.87
CA GLU A 41 1.96 15.22 -4.25
C GLU A 41 2.81 13.96 -4.13
N LEU A 42 2.21 12.84 -3.69
CA LEU A 42 2.91 11.56 -3.63
C LEU A 42 3.45 11.10 -5.00
N ALA A 43 2.65 11.24 -6.04
CA ALA A 43 3.06 10.88 -7.40
C ALA A 43 4.19 11.78 -7.91
N GLU A 44 4.10 13.08 -7.64
CA GLU A 44 5.15 14.07 -7.96
C GLU A 44 6.46 13.76 -7.23
N GLU A 45 6.41 13.47 -5.93
CA GLU A 45 7.59 13.12 -5.14
C GLU A 45 8.24 11.80 -5.59
N MET A 46 7.43 10.84 -6.04
CA MET A 46 7.91 9.54 -6.53
C MET A 46 8.31 9.57 -8.03
N GLY A 47 8.13 10.71 -8.71
CA GLY A 47 8.51 10.89 -10.11
C GLY A 47 7.66 10.10 -11.11
N ILE A 48 6.39 9.80 -10.78
CA ILE A 48 5.47 9.08 -11.67
C ILE A 48 4.16 9.83 -11.89
N SER A 49 3.38 9.41 -12.89
CA SER A 49 2.08 10.03 -13.13
C SER A 49 1.09 9.75 -11.99
N ARG A 50 0.19 10.70 -11.74
CA ARG A 50 -0.89 10.57 -10.76
C ARG A 50 -1.74 9.31 -10.98
N SER A 51 -2.04 8.96 -12.23
CA SER A 51 -2.82 7.76 -12.58
C SER A 51 -2.03 6.49 -12.31
N THR A 52 -0.74 6.46 -12.60
CA THR A 52 0.14 5.32 -12.28
C THR A 52 0.22 5.10 -10.77
N PHE A 53 0.46 6.16 -9.98
CA PHE A 53 0.52 6.06 -8.52
C PHE A 53 -0.80 5.55 -7.94
N GLY A 54 -1.91 6.22 -8.27
CA GLY A 54 -3.24 5.85 -7.78
C GLY A 54 -3.64 4.43 -8.19
N GLY A 55 -3.29 4.01 -9.40
CA GLY A 55 -3.56 2.65 -9.87
C GLY A 55 -2.80 1.58 -9.08
N HIS A 56 -1.52 1.80 -8.76
CA HIS A 56 -0.76 0.89 -7.91
C HIS A 56 -1.30 0.87 -6.48
N LEU A 57 -1.63 2.04 -5.92
CA LEU A 57 -2.16 2.12 -4.57
C LEU A 57 -3.50 1.39 -4.44
N GLN A 58 -4.44 1.67 -5.35
CA GLN A 58 -5.75 1.00 -5.38
C GLN A 58 -5.64 -0.52 -5.51
N GLN A 59 -4.74 -1.01 -6.37
CA GLN A 59 -4.52 -2.46 -6.51
C GLN A 59 -3.95 -3.07 -5.23
N SER A 60 -3.05 -2.35 -4.56
CA SER A 60 -2.46 -2.77 -3.28
C SER A 60 -3.53 -2.87 -2.19
N GLU A 61 -4.34 -1.82 -2.04
CA GLU A 61 -5.45 -1.76 -1.08
C GLU A 61 -6.46 -2.88 -1.35
N LYS A 62 -6.85 -3.09 -2.61
CA LYS A 62 -7.79 -4.15 -2.98
C LYS A 62 -7.28 -5.53 -2.57
N ALA A 63 -6.03 -5.84 -2.88
CA ALA A 63 -5.45 -7.15 -2.54
C ALA A 63 -5.42 -7.38 -1.03
N ILE A 64 -4.94 -6.39 -0.26
CA ILE A 64 -4.88 -6.46 1.21
C ILE A 64 -6.27 -6.60 1.82
N LEU A 65 -7.21 -5.72 1.47
CA LEU A 65 -8.54 -5.71 2.06
C LEU A 65 -9.34 -6.97 1.71
N THR A 66 -9.14 -7.53 0.51
CA THR A 66 -9.75 -8.82 0.14
C THR A 66 -9.20 -9.95 1.00
N LYS A 67 -7.88 -10.02 1.20
CA LYS A 67 -7.27 -11.02 2.09
C LYS A 67 -7.77 -10.88 3.53
N VAL A 68 -7.80 -9.65 4.06
CA VAL A 68 -8.32 -9.39 5.41
C VAL A 68 -9.78 -9.82 5.52
N GLY A 69 -10.61 -9.54 4.50
CA GLY A 69 -12.00 -9.97 4.47
C GLY A 69 -12.15 -11.49 4.57
N HIS A 70 -11.35 -12.25 3.81
CA HIS A 70 -11.33 -13.72 3.89
C HIS A 70 -10.79 -14.26 5.21
N ASP A 71 -9.79 -13.60 5.82
CA ASP A 71 -9.19 -14.04 7.08
C ASP A 71 -10.10 -13.76 8.31
N LEU A 72 -11.12 -12.91 8.15
CA LEU A 72 -12.08 -12.55 9.21
C LEU A 72 -13.35 -13.43 9.23
N GLU A 73 -13.55 -14.30 8.22
CA GLU A 73 -14.62 -15.32 8.18
C GLU A 73 -14.30 -16.51 9.09
#